data_AF-A0A1E4ZLI1-F1
#
_entry.id   AF-A0A1E4ZLI1-F1
#
_cell.length_a   1.000
_cell.length_b   1.000
_cell.length_c   1.000
_cell.angle_alpha   90.00
_cell.angle_beta   90.00
_cell.angle_gamma   90.00
#
_symmetry.space_group_name_H-M   'P 1'
#
loop_
_entity.id
_entity.type
_entity.pdbx_description
1 polymer ?
#
loop_
_entity_poly.entity_id
_entity_poly.type
_entity_poly.pdbx_seq_one_letter_code
_entity_poly.pdbx_strand_id
1 'polypeptide(L)'
;MNKPNRSVYSNRWEITTVFIGLGVLALLLWGVWALVEIRNNEWQAFKEANNCRIVARVKGDVDVGIGTSINSNGDINPVFTTDVSPDMTGWLCDDGVTYWR
;
A
#
# COMPACT_ATOMS: atom_id res chain seq x y z
N MET A 1 44.85 6.61 37.70
CA MET A 1 43.41 6.53 37.39
C MET A 1 43.24 6.63 35.89
N ASN A 2 42.93 5.51 35.21
CA ASN A 2 42.80 5.46 33.76
C ASN A 2 41.35 5.83 33.39
N LYS A 3 41.14 6.97 32.71
CA LYS A 3 39.79 7.38 32.30
C LYS A 3 39.39 6.59 31.05
N PRO A 4 38.23 5.92 31.02
CA PRO A 4 37.80 5.19 29.83
C PRO A 4 37.54 6.15 28.65
N ASN A 5 37.93 5.69 27.46
CA ASN A 5 37.96 6.44 26.22
C ASN A 5 36.53 6.75 25.73
N ARG A 6 36.19 8.03 25.52
CA ARG A 6 34.82 8.50 25.24
C ARG A 6 34.26 8.05 23.88
N SER A 7 35.10 7.68 22.92
CA SER A 7 34.69 7.19 21.59
C SER A 7 33.98 5.83 21.62
N VAL A 8 34.25 5.00 22.62
CA VAL A 8 33.58 3.69 22.79
C VAL A 8 32.14 3.88 23.27
N TYR A 9 31.86 4.97 23.99
CA TYR A 9 30.52 5.27 24.51
C TYR A 9 29.62 5.92 23.45
N SER A 10 30.15 6.70 22.50
CA SER A 10 29.33 7.29 21.43
C SER A 10 28.72 6.24 20.50
N ASN A 11 29.51 5.23 20.15
CA ASN A 11 29.09 4.25 19.16
C ASN A 11 28.07 3.25 19.73
N ARG A 12 28.00 3.10 21.07
CA ARG A 12 27.13 2.12 21.73
C ARG A 12 25.65 2.52 21.74
N TRP A 13 25.34 3.81 21.88
CA TRP A 13 23.94 4.27 21.83
C TRP A 13 23.42 4.34 20.39
N GLU A 14 24.26 4.70 19.42
CA GLU A 14 23.90 4.68 18.00
C GLU A 14 23.52 3.26 17.53
N ILE A 15 24.35 2.26 17.83
CA ILE A 15 24.07 0.86 17.48
C ILE A 15 22.75 0.37 18.12
N THR A 16 22.49 0.73 19.38
CA THR A 16 21.27 0.33 20.08
C THR A 16 20.02 0.96 19.46
N THR A 17 20.09 2.23 19.07
CA THR A 17 18.97 2.93 18.41
C THR A 17 18.65 2.34 17.03
N VAL A 18 19.66 1.94 16.27
CA VAL A 18 19.48 1.29 14.96
C VAL A 18 18.77 -0.05 15.11
N PHE A 19 19.16 -0.89 16.07
CA PHE A 19 18.51 -2.18 16.31
C PHE A 19 17.06 -2.04 16.77
N ILE A 20 16.76 -1.05 17.63
CA ILE A 20 15.38 -0.76 18.03
C ILE A 20 14.58 -0.29 16.82
N GLY A 21 15.13 0.60 16.00
CA GLY A 21 14.48 1.08 14.77
C GLY A 21 14.17 -0.05 13.79
N LEU A 22 15.12 -0.97 13.58
CA LEU A 22 14.92 -2.15 12.73
C LEU A 22 13.89 -3.12 13.32
N GLY A 23 13.88 -3.31 14.64
CA GLY A 23 12.88 -4.15 15.31
C GLY A 23 11.46 -3.59 15.18
N VAL A 24 11.30 -2.27 15.34
CA VAL A 24 10.01 -1.58 15.13
C VAL A 24 9.58 -1.69 13.67
N LEU A 25 10.49 -1.47 12.71
CA LEU A 25 10.18 -1.59 11.28
C LEU A 25 9.73 -3.02 10.92
N ALA A 26 10.43 -4.04 11.44
CA ALA A 26 10.07 -5.43 11.21
C ALA A 26 8.68 -5.77 11.78
N LEU A 27 8.35 -5.28 12.98
CA LEU A 27 7.04 -5.44 13.58
C LEU A 27 5.92 -4.78 12.75
N LEU A 28 6.16 -3.58 12.23
CA LEU A 28 5.19 -2.89 11.38
C LEU A 28 4.95 -3.64 10.07
N LEU A 29 6.03 -4.09 9.41
CA LEU A 29 5.93 -4.87 8.17
C LEU A 29 5.20 -6.20 8.40
N TRP A 30 5.50 -6.89 9.50
CA TRP A 30 4.81 -8.12 9.88
C TRP A 30 3.32 -7.89 10.15
N GLY A 31 2.98 -6.82 10.88
CA GLY A 31 1.60 -6.45 11.16
C GLY A 31 0.79 -6.15 9.89
N VAL A 32 1.37 -5.38 8.96
CA VAL A 32 0.73 -5.10 7.65
C VAL A 32 0.53 -6.39 6.86
N TRP A 33 1.54 -7.25 6.81
CA TRP A 33 1.45 -8.53 6.12
C TRP A 33 0.34 -9.43 6.70
N ALA A 34 0.26 -9.54 8.03
CA ALA A 34 -0.78 -10.32 8.70
C ALA A 34 -2.20 -9.82 8.38
N LEU A 35 -2.41 -8.50 8.35
CA LEU A 35 -3.71 -7.90 8.01
C LEU A 35 -4.12 -8.19 6.55
N VAL A 36 -3.16 -8.15 5.62
CA VAL A 36 -3.42 -8.48 4.21
C VAL A 36 -3.79 -9.95 4.05
N GLU A 37 -3.08 -10.83 4.75
CA GLU A 37 -3.30 -12.27 4.70
C GLU A 37 -4.68 -12.67 5.22
N ILE A 38 -5.11 -12.09 6.35
CA ILE A 38 -6.45 -12.34 6.91
C ILE A 38 -7.54 -11.96 5.90
N ARG A 39 -7.46 -10.77 5.30
CA ARG A 39 -8.43 -10.29 4.30
C ARG A 39 -8.48 -11.16 3.05
N ASN A 40 -7.32 -11.68 2.63
CA ASN A 40 -7.25 -12.58 1.49
C ASN A 40 -7.89 -13.93 1.81
N ASN A 41 -7.62 -14.49 2.98
CA ASN A 41 -8.18 -15.77 3.40
C ASN A 41 -9.70 -15.71 3.58
N GLU A 42 -10.22 -14.64 4.20
CA GLU A 42 -11.67 -14.40 4.30
C GLU A 42 -12.34 -14.36 2.92
N TRP A 43 -11.69 -13.74 1.94
CA TRP A 43 -12.20 -13.68 0.58
C TRP A 43 -12.17 -15.03 -0.14
N GLN A 44 -11.11 -15.82 0.04
CA GLN A 44 -11.06 -17.16 -0.54
C GLN A 44 -12.17 -18.03 0.05
N ALA A 45 -12.34 -18.01 1.37
CA ALA A 45 -13.42 -18.73 2.05
C ALA A 45 -14.81 -18.27 1.57
N PHE A 46 -15.02 -16.96 1.41
CA PHE A 46 -16.27 -16.43 0.86
C PHE A 46 -16.54 -16.90 -0.57
N LYS A 47 -15.52 -16.86 -1.44
CA LYS A 47 -15.66 -17.29 -2.83
C LYS A 47 -16.02 -18.77 -2.95
N GLU A 48 -15.36 -19.61 -2.15
CA GLU A 48 -15.61 -21.05 -2.12
C GLU A 48 -17.01 -21.35 -1.56
N ALA A 49 -17.41 -20.65 -0.49
CA ALA A 49 -18.73 -20.83 0.12
C ALA A 49 -19.89 -20.40 -0.80
N ASN A 50 -19.69 -19.41 -1.67
CA ASN A 50 -20.73 -18.86 -2.55
C ASN A 50 -20.54 -19.20 -4.04
N ASN A 51 -19.69 -20.21 -4.34
CA ASN A 51 -19.34 -20.68 -5.70
C ASN A 51 -19.08 -19.55 -6.71
N CYS A 52 -18.35 -18.52 -6.28
CA CYS A 52 -18.14 -17.34 -7.11
C CYS A 52 -17.34 -17.66 -8.37
N ARG A 53 -17.83 -17.22 -9.53
CA ARG A 53 -17.18 -17.38 -10.83
C ARG A 53 -16.77 -16.04 -11.43
N ILE A 54 -15.68 -16.02 -12.18
CA ILE A 54 -15.24 -14.82 -12.88
C ILE A 54 -16.20 -14.54 -14.05
N VAL A 55 -16.74 -13.33 -14.10
CA VAL A 55 -17.63 -12.87 -15.18
C VAL A 55 -17.07 -11.72 -15.99
N ALA A 56 -16.12 -10.97 -15.44
CA ALA A 56 -15.49 -9.86 -16.12
C ALA A 56 -14.05 -9.66 -15.65
N ARG A 57 -13.20 -9.17 -16.55
CA ARG A 57 -11.87 -8.65 -16.22
C ARG A 57 -11.75 -7.28 -16.88
N VAL A 58 -11.63 -6.24 -16.07
CA VAL A 58 -11.35 -4.89 -16.52
C VAL A 58 -9.86 -4.69 -16.38
N LYS A 59 -9.21 -4.40 -17.50
CA LYS A 59 -7.80 -4.02 -17.48
C LYS A 59 -7.72 -2.57 -17.01
N GLY A 60 -6.86 -2.33 -16.04
CA GLY A 60 -6.51 -1.00 -15.58
C GLY A 60 -5.89 -0.20 -16.72
N ASP A 61 -6.09 1.11 -16.64
CA ASP A 61 -5.58 2.05 -17.62
C ASP A 61 -4.98 3.25 -16.89
N VAL A 62 -3.98 3.87 -17.51
CA VAL A 62 -3.36 5.09 -17.03
C VAL A 62 -3.60 6.16 -18.08
N ASP A 63 -4.52 7.06 -17.78
CA ASP A 63 -4.81 8.19 -18.65
C ASP A 63 -4.05 9.42 -18.17
N VAL A 64 -3.44 10.14 -19.11
CA VAL A 64 -2.69 11.37 -18.85
C VAL A 64 -3.38 12.51 -19.59
N GLY A 65 -4.15 13.28 -18.83
CA GLY A 65 -4.81 14.49 -19.30
C GLY A 65 -3.92 15.73 -19.16
N ILE A 66 -4.21 16.74 -19.99
CA ILE A 66 -3.67 18.10 -19.82
C ILE A 66 -4.84 18.99 -19.40
N GLY A 67 -4.77 19.49 -18.17
CA GLY A 67 -5.67 20.50 -17.62
C GLY A 67 -5.01 21.88 -17.56
N THR A 68 -5.77 22.88 -17.15
CA THR A 68 -5.26 24.23 -16.89
C THR A 68 -5.53 24.60 -15.44
N SER A 69 -4.50 25.06 -14.72
CA SER A 69 -4.66 25.67 -13.39
C SER A 69 -4.43 27.17 -13.47
N ILE A 70 -5.15 27.92 -12.64
CA ILE A 70 -4.94 29.36 -12.47
C ILE A 70 -4.12 29.54 -11.21
N ASN A 71 -2.95 30.17 -11.32
CA ASN A 71 -2.12 30.47 -10.16
C ASN A 71 -2.70 31.65 -9.36
N SER A 72 -2.15 31.94 -8.17
CA SER A 72 -2.60 33.06 -7.33
C SER A 72 -2.46 34.44 -7.97
N ASN A 73 -1.68 34.55 -9.06
CA ASN A 73 -1.43 35.78 -9.79
C ASN A 73 -2.35 35.94 -11.01
N GLY A 74 -3.22 34.96 -11.28
CA GLY A 74 -4.14 34.95 -12.41
C GLY A 74 -3.57 34.37 -13.71
N ASP A 75 -2.34 33.83 -13.71
CA ASP A 75 -1.77 33.19 -14.88
C ASP A 75 -2.29 31.76 -15.06
N ILE A 76 -2.61 31.42 -16.31
CA ILE A 76 -3.06 30.09 -16.70
C ILE A 76 -1.83 29.23 -17.01
N ASN A 77 -1.62 28.18 -16.23
CA ASN A 77 -0.54 27.22 -16.45
C ASN A 77 -1.11 25.83 -16.80
N PRO A 78 -0.56 25.14 -17.81
CA PRO A 78 -0.93 23.76 -18.09
C PRO A 78 -0.49 22.86 -16.93
N VAL A 79 -1.35 21.91 -16.56
CA VAL A 79 -1.09 20.91 -15.51
C VAL A 79 -1.38 19.54 -16.09
N PHE A 80 -0.48 18.59 -15.86
CA PHE A 80 -0.69 17.20 -16.21
C PHE A 80 -1.50 16.52 -15.11
N THR A 81 -2.60 15.87 -15.48
CA THR A 81 -3.44 15.08 -14.57
C THR A 81 -3.29 13.61 -14.95
N THR A 82 -2.97 12.76 -13.99
CA THR A 82 -2.88 11.31 -14.20
C THR A 82 -4.05 10.63 -13.52
N ASP A 83 -4.91 9.98 -14.30
CA ASP A 83 -5.96 9.11 -13.78
C ASP A 83 -5.49 7.65 -13.89
N VAL A 84 -5.62 6.89 -12.80
CA VAL A 84 -5.13 5.52 -12.70
C VAL A 84 -6.28 4.63 -12.31
N SER A 85 -6.76 3.85 -13.27
CA SER A 85 -7.74 2.80 -13.04
C SER A 85 -7.02 1.49 -12.77
N PRO A 86 -7.22 0.82 -11.62
CA PRO A 86 -6.58 -0.47 -11.34
C PRO A 86 -7.24 -1.61 -12.14
N ASP A 87 -6.48 -2.69 -12.35
CA ASP A 87 -7.06 -3.95 -12.85
C ASP A 87 -8.13 -4.44 -11.85
N MET A 88 -9.31 -4.82 -12.35
CA MET A 88 -10.39 -5.37 -11.52
C MET A 88 -10.95 -6.64 -12.14
N THR A 89 -11.23 -7.63 -11.29
CA THR A 89 -11.93 -8.86 -11.67
C THR A 89 -13.31 -8.87 -11.04
N GLY A 90 -14.34 -9.03 -11.88
CA GLY A 90 -15.73 -9.21 -11.44
C GLY A 90 -16.03 -10.67 -11.16
N TRP A 91 -16.49 -10.96 -9.94
CA TRP A 91 -16.87 -12.28 -9.45
C TRP A 91 -18.39 -12.32 -9.23
N LEU A 92 -19.11 -13.11 -10.02
CA LEU A 92 -20.53 -13.37 -9.80
C LEU A 92 -20.67 -14.58 -8.88
N CYS A 93 -21.33 -14.39 -7.76
CA CYS A 93 -21.59 -15.43 -6.77
C CYS A 93 -23.05 -15.92 -6.86
N ASP A 94 -23.36 -17.01 -6.15
CA ASP A 94 -24.69 -17.64 -6.15
C ASP A 94 -25.80 -16.75 -5.55
N ASP A 95 -25.42 -15.71 -4.81
CA ASP A 95 -26.32 -14.66 -4.31
C ASP A 95 -26.82 -13.70 -5.40
N GLY A 96 -26.31 -13.83 -6.63
CA GLY A 96 -26.65 -12.97 -7.76
C GLY A 96 -25.92 -11.62 -7.77
N VAL A 97 -25.02 -11.38 -6.83
CA VAL A 97 -24.24 -10.14 -6.73
C VAL A 97 -22.90 -10.31 -7.45
N THR A 98 -22.50 -9.28 -8.23
CA THR A 98 -21.16 -9.21 -8.81
C THR A 98 -20.25 -8.39 -7.93
N TYR A 99 -19.25 -9.04 -7.35
CA TYR A 99 -18.22 -8.41 -6.54
C TYR A 99 -17.01 -8.03 -7.41
N TRP A 100 -16.60 -6.76 -7.36
CA TRP A 100 -15.43 -6.27 -8.07
C TRP A 100 -14.24 -6.20 -7.12
N ARG A 101 -13.14 -6.85 -7.49
CA ARG A 101 -11.93 -6.93 -6.67
C ARG A 101 -10.66 -6.95 -7.48
#